data_AF-A0A2K0TQ01-F1
#
_entry.id   AF-A0A2K0TQ01-F1
#
_cell.length_a   1.000
_cell.length_b   1.000
_cell.length_c   1.000
_cell.angle_alpha   90.00
_cell.angle_beta   90.00
_cell.angle_gamma   90.00
#
_symmetry.space_group_name_H-M   'P 1'
#
loop_
_entity.id
_entity.type
_entity.pdbx_description
1 polymer ?
#
loop_
_entity_poly.entity_id
_entity_poly.type
_entity_poly.pdbx_seq_one_letter_code
_entity_poly.pdbx_strand_id
1 'polypeptide(L)'
;MKRVGPSPLEVFNLAEIPMSSFIAVIERNGEAFKRASPAEYYDCVKKFHDAISRGSDPWSVALTGKDGFSVEVIHDAACIMRQVRGPRSADAFSSALWAAASDAGYRPSILSLARHLVRSGAYGRVPQLRKVEARFKQLVSTARDADALTVEGELQYEQGNYEAAIRALRRALQVGTPDFEWKHSCQLCVGKSLVKTNQHEEARALFESLSGIGFVEADVELGKLLRVSDKDAAERHLFTAASNGRGDMFSLLSEIALEKAADAGDDKASKEESLRWAKEWSKLADPRTEY
;
A
#
# COMPACT_ATOMS: atom_id res chain seq x y z
N MET A 1 17.62 25.51 -23.06
CA MET A 1 16.64 25.91 -22.02
C MET A 1 16.60 24.81 -20.97
N LYS A 2 17.00 25.08 -19.72
CA LYS A 2 16.80 24.11 -18.63
C LYS A 2 15.29 23.95 -18.44
N ARG A 3 14.76 22.73 -18.51
CA ARG A 3 13.37 22.46 -18.08
C ARG A 3 13.29 22.84 -16.60
N VAL A 4 12.67 23.97 -16.32
CA VAL A 4 12.30 24.34 -14.96
C VAL A 4 11.21 23.36 -14.57
N GLY A 5 11.44 22.55 -13.54
CA GLY A 5 10.43 21.63 -13.02
C GLY A 5 9.22 22.40 -12.48
N PRO A 6 8.10 21.70 -12.16
CA PRO A 6 6.95 22.35 -11.55
C PRO A 6 7.36 23.07 -10.26
N SER A 7 6.73 24.21 -9.99
CA SER A 7 6.99 24.94 -8.75
C SER A 7 6.57 24.09 -7.54
N PRO A 8 7.19 24.26 -6.35
CA PRO A 8 6.74 23.55 -5.16
C PRO A 8 5.25 23.73 -4.87
N LEU A 9 4.67 24.90 -5.14
CA LEU A 9 3.24 25.15 -4.90
C LEU A 9 2.31 24.45 -5.91
N GLU A 10 2.81 24.11 -7.11
CA GLU A 10 2.07 23.27 -8.05
C GLU A 10 2.03 21.81 -7.59
N VAL A 11 3.07 21.34 -6.89
CA VAL A 11 3.15 19.97 -6.38
C VAL A 11 2.42 19.83 -5.04
N PHE A 12 2.58 20.82 -4.15
CA PHE A 12 2.00 20.85 -2.82
C PHE A 12 0.77 21.77 -2.79
N ASN A 13 -0.24 21.47 -3.61
CA ASN A 13 -1.46 22.25 -3.68
C ASN A 13 -2.49 21.81 -2.62
N LEU A 14 -2.58 22.54 -1.51
CA LEU A 14 -3.53 22.25 -0.44
C LEU A 14 -4.99 22.59 -0.82
N ALA A 15 -5.21 23.46 -1.81
CA ALA A 15 -6.57 23.85 -2.23
C ALA A 15 -7.37 22.67 -2.81
N GLU A 16 -6.67 21.64 -3.32
CA GLU A 16 -7.27 20.40 -3.81
C GLU A 16 -7.68 19.43 -2.69
N ILE A 17 -7.29 19.70 -1.45
CA ILE A 17 -7.49 18.80 -0.31
C ILE A 17 -8.22 19.57 0.80
N PRO A 18 -9.55 19.67 0.76
CA PRO A 18 -10.32 20.34 1.80
C PRO A 18 -10.32 19.54 3.11
N MET A 19 -10.67 20.21 4.22
CA MET A 19 -10.80 19.57 5.54
C MET A 19 -11.82 18.42 5.56
N SER A 20 -12.84 18.46 4.71
CA SER A 20 -13.79 17.35 4.55
C SER A 20 -13.12 16.06 4.09
N SER A 21 -12.02 16.12 3.33
CA SER A 21 -11.23 14.95 2.97
C SER A 21 -10.57 14.31 4.20
N PHE A 22 -10.08 15.12 5.15
CA PHE A 22 -9.51 14.61 6.40
C PHE A 22 -10.58 13.92 7.25
N ILE A 23 -11.74 14.57 7.42
CA ILE A 23 -12.87 14.02 8.16
C ILE A 23 -13.28 12.66 7.57
N ALA A 24 -13.46 12.58 6.25
CA ALA A 24 -13.85 11.35 5.57
C ALA A 24 -12.82 10.21 5.75
N VAL A 25 -11.51 10.53 5.76
CA VAL A 25 -10.47 9.54 6.05
C VAL A 25 -10.50 9.11 7.52
N ILE A 26 -10.67 10.04 8.46
CA ILE A 26 -10.70 9.72 9.89
C ILE A 26 -11.91 8.85 10.23
N GLU A 27 -13.10 9.22 9.77
CA GLU A 27 -14.35 8.50 10.05
C GLU A 27 -14.30 7.05 9.59
N ARG A 28 -13.78 6.77 8.39
CA ARG A 28 -13.70 5.40 7.86
C ARG A 28 -12.60 4.53 8.50
N ASN A 29 -11.65 5.13 9.21
CA ASN A 29 -10.56 4.40 9.90
C ASN A 29 -10.85 4.19 11.40
N GLY A 30 -12.03 4.57 11.88
CA GLY A 30 -12.47 4.38 13.26
C GLY A 30 -11.45 4.94 14.26
N GLU A 31 -10.82 4.04 15.02
CA GLU A 31 -10.00 4.43 16.17
C GLU A 31 -8.54 4.76 15.85
N ALA A 32 -8.13 4.66 14.58
CA ALA A 32 -6.73 4.81 14.18
C ALA A 32 -6.15 6.23 14.39
N PHE A 33 -6.99 7.28 14.34
CA PHE A 33 -6.54 8.68 14.34
C PHE A 33 -7.06 9.51 15.53
N LYS A 34 -7.10 8.94 16.73
CA LYS A 34 -7.64 9.62 17.94
C LYS A 34 -6.73 10.62 18.63
N ARG A 35 -5.47 10.71 18.22
CA ARG A 35 -4.46 11.48 18.96
C ARG A 35 -4.71 12.98 18.94
N ALA A 36 -5.28 13.48 17.85
CA ALA A 36 -5.64 14.87 17.65
C ALA A 36 -6.98 14.96 16.89
N SER A 37 -7.58 16.14 16.92
CA SER A 37 -8.80 16.43 16.16
C SER A 37 -8.51 16.52 14.65
N PRO A 38 -9.54 16.34 13.78
CA PRO A 38 -9.39 16.58 12.34
C PRO A 38 -8.83 17.97 12.02
N ALA A 39 -9.21 18.99 12.80
CA ALA A 39 -8.72 20.35 12.64
C ALA A 39 -7.22 20.46 12.93
N GLU A 40 -6.73 19.82 14.00
CA GLU A 40 -5.30 19.83 14.35
C GLU A 40 -4.43 19.11 13.30
N TYR A 41 -4.89 17.98 12.74
CA TYR A 41 -4.19 17.33 11.64
C TYR A 41 -4.17 18.22 10.38
N TYR A 42 -5.28 18.89 10.08
CA TYR A 42 -5.36 19.80 8.94
C TYR A 42 -4.45 21.02 9.13
N ASP A 43 -4.42 21.60 10.33
CA ASP A 43 -3.54 22.72 10.69
C ASP A 43 -2.06 22.33 10.60
N CYS A 44 -1.71 21.08 10.90
CA CYS A 44 -0.36 20.56 10.67
C CYS A 44 0.05 20.67 9.20
N VAL A 45 -0.81 20.23 8.28
CA VAL A 45 -0.51 20.30 6.85
C VAL A 45 -0.60 21.72 6.30
N LYS A 46 -1.52 22.53 6.82
CA LYS A 46 -1.59 23.96 6.51
C LYS A 46 -0.32 24.69 6.92
N LYS A 47 0.22 24.43 8.12
CA LYS A 47 1.49 25.02 8.57
C LYS A 47 2.66 24.64 7.65
N PHE A 48 2.69 23.39 7.19
CA PHE A 48 3.67 22.92 6.21
C PHE A 48 3.53 23.67 4.87
N HIS A 49 2.31 23.75 4.33
CA HIS A 49 2.00 24.48 3.10
C HIS A 49 2.39 25.97 3.20
N ASP A 50 2.09 26.62 4.32
CA ASP A 50 2.42 28.02 4.56
C ASP A 50 3.93 28.25 4.62
N ALA A 51 4.70 27.28 5.13
CA ALA A 51 6.16 27.35 5.13
C ALA A 51 6.73 27.30 3.70
N ILE A 52 6.19 26.43 2.84
CA ILE A 52 6.55 26.35 1.41
C ILE A 52 6.17 27.64 0.68
N SER A 53 4.99 28.18 0.99
CA SER A 53 4.50 29.45 0.42
C SER A 53 5.41 30.63 0.75
N ARG A 54 6.13 30.57 1.88
CA ARG A 54 7.17 31.54 2.27
C ARG A 54 8.57 31.22 1.72
N GLY A 55 8.71 30.21 0.87
CA GLY A 55 9.97 29.86 0.19
C GLY A 55 10.80 28.77 0.87
N SER A 56 10.24 28.05 1.87
CA SER A 56 10.95 26.91 2.47
C SER A 56 11.04 25.74 1.49
N ASP A 57 12.17 25.01 1.51
CA ASP A 57 12.29 23.74 0.78
C ASP A 57 11.36 22.69 1.42
N PRO A 58 10.45 22.05 0.65
CA PRO A 58 9.52 21.04 1.17
C PRO A 58 10.18 19.90 1.94
N TRP A 59 11.44 19.56 1.63
CA TRP A 59 12.18 18.47 2.26
C TRP A 59 12.97 18.90 3.50
N SER A 60 12.89 20.16 3.90
CA SER A 60 13.56 20.71 5.09
C SER A 60 12.61 21.46 6.03
N VAL A 61 11.30 21.37 5.83
CA VAL A 61 10.32 22.04 6.71
C VAL A 61 10.34 21.38 8.09
N ALA A 62 10.68 22.16 9.12
CA ALA A 62 10.57 21.74 10.51
C ALA A 62 9.15 22.05 11.03
N LEU A 63 8.43 21.01 11.43
CA LEU A 63 7.08 21.12 12.02
C LEU A 63 7.07 20.91 13.53
N THR A 64 8.18 20.48 14.12
CA THR A 64 8.34 20.31 15.57
C THR A 64 8.88 21.59 16.22
N GLY A 65 8.82 21.69 17.55
CA GLY A 65 9.37 22.82 18.32
C GLY A 65 8.32 23.54 19.17
N LYS A 66 8.68 24.74 19.66
CA LYS A 66 7.89 25.50 20.67
C LYS A 66 6.45 25.78 20.26
N ASP A 67 6.22 26.04 18.98
CA ASP A 67 4.89 26.25 18.39
C ASP A 67 4.54 25.14 17.38
N GLY A 68 5.24 24.00 17.46
CA GLY A 68 5.13 22.89 16.51
C GLY A 68 4.13 21.82 16.93
N PHE A 69 4.03 20.79 16.10
CA PHE A 69 3.25 19.59 16.35
C PHE A 69 4.14 18.48 16.91
N SER A 70 3.54 17.53 17.63
CA SER A 70 4.25 16.32 18.04
C SER A 70 4.60 15.47 16.81
N VAL A 71 5.65 14.65 16.91
CA VAL A 71 6.08 13.78 15.79
C VAL A 71 5.02 12.76 15.42
N GLU A 72 4.21 12.34 16.39
CA GLU A 72 3.07 11.45 16.19
C GLU A 72 1.95 12.15 15.40
N VAL A 73 1.63 13.41 15.71
CA VAL A 73 0.61 14.16 14.94
C VAL A 73 1.05 14.39 13.50
N ILE A 74 2.33 14.67 13.28
CA ILE A 74 2.90 14.81 11.92
C ILE A 74 2.80 13.48 11.16
N HIS A 75 3.12 12.36 11.82
CA HIS A 75 3.01 11.03 11.24
C HIS A 75 1.55 10.67 10.90
N ASP A 76 0.62 10.90 11.82
CA ASP A 76 -0.80 10.62 11.63
C ASP A 76 -1.36 11.47 10.48
N ALA A 77 -1.00 12.76 10.40
CA ALA A 77 -1.36 13.63 9.28
C ALA A 77 -0.81 13.12 7.94
N ALA A 78 0.42 12.60 7.91
CA ALA A 78 1.01 11.97 6.73
C ALA A 78 0.25 10.69 6.32
N CYS A 79 -0.15 9.87 7.28
CA CYS A 79 -0.97 8.68 7.07
C CYS A 79 -2.36 9.04 6.57
N ILE A 80 -3.01 10.08 7.11
CA ILE A 80 -4.29 10.58 6.61
C ILE A 80 -4.15 11.06 5.16
N MET A 81 -3.14 11.89 4.87
CA MET A 81 -2.87 12.38 3.52
C MET A 81 -2.67 11.25 2.52
N ARG A 82 -1.96 10.19 2.91
CA ARG A 82 -1.75 9.02 2.04
C ARG A 82 -3.06 8.37 1.58
N GLN A 83 -4.12 8.47 2.39
CA GLN A 83 -5.39 7.83 2.05
C GLN A 83 -6.42 8.78 1.42
N VAL A 84 -6.10 10.07 1.26
CA VAL A 84 -6.94 10.99 0.50
C VAL A 84 -6.92 10.56 -0.97
N ARG A 85 -8.10 10.26 -1.53
CA ARG A 85 -8.23 9.79 -2.91
C ARG A 85 -8.35 10.97 -3.87
N GLY A 86 -7.66 10.90 -5.01
CA GLY A 86 -7.81 11.85 -6.12
C GLY A 86 -6.56 12.70 -6.40
N PRO A 87 -6.24 13.69 -5.55
CA PRO A 87 -5.21 14.67 -5.86
C PRO A 87 -3.81 14.11 -5.63
N ARG A 88 -2.91 14.30 -6.61
CA ARG A 88 -1.50 13.90 -6.51
C ARG A 88 -0.74 14.67 -5.42
N SER A 89 -1.22 15.86 -5.07
CA SER A 89 -0.67 16.67 -3.98
C SER A 89 -0.73 15.94 -2.63
N ALA A 90 -1.74 15.10 -2.40
CA ALA A 90 -1.88 14.36 -1.15
C ALA A 90 -0.71 13.38 -0.91
N ASP A 91 -0.28 12.68 -1.97
CA ASP A 91 0.89 11.80 -1.92
C ASP A 91 2.20 12.57 -1.69
N ALA A 92 2.32 13.76 -2.28
CA ALA A 92 3.46 14.64 -2.05
C ALA A 92 3.52 15.12 -0.59
N PHE A 93 2.40 15.60 -0.05
CA PHE A 93 2.29 15.99 1.36
C PHE A 93 2.63 14.82 2.28
N SER A 94 2.05 13.64 2.04
CA SER A 94 2.32 12.44 2.85
C SER A 94 3.82 12.13 2.93
N SER A 95 4.50 12.10 1.78
CA SER A 95 5.94 11.83 1.71
C SER A 95 6.77 12.86 2.46
N ALA A 96 6.43 14.14 2.33
CA ALA A 96 7.18 15.22 2.97
C ALA A 96 6.93 15.28 4.49
N LEU A 97 5.71 15.02 4.96
CA LEU A 97 5.38 14.96 6.37
C LEU A 97 6.07 13.77 7.06
N TRP A 98 6.08 12.58 6.45
CA TRP A 98 6.88 11.47 6.97
C TRP A 98 8.38 11.80 6.96
N ALA A 99 8.89 12.50 5.94
CA ALA A 99 10.28 12.94 5.93
C ALA A 99 10.59 13.89 7.11
N ALA A 100 9.71 14.85 7.40
CA ALA A 100 9.86 15.78 8.53
C ALA A 100 9.85 15.05 9.89
N ALA A 101 8.93 14.11 10.11
CA ALA A 101 8.90 13.31 11.33
C ALA A 101 10.09 12.33 11.43
N SER A 102 10.55 11.79 10.31
CA SER A 102 11.76 10.96 10.22
C SER A 102 13.03 11.73 10.58
N ASP A 103 13.10 13.02 10.23
CA ASP A 103 14.22 13.89 10.61
C ASP A 103 14.30 14.13 12.13
N ALA A 104 13.15 14.07 12.82
CA ALA A 104 13.08 14.05 14.29
C ALA A 104 13.35 12.65 14.89
N GLY A 105 13.72 11.64 14.08
CA GLY A 105 14.04 10.29 14.54
C GLY A 105 12.80 9.40 14.79
N TYR A 106 11.61 9.81 14.35
CA TYR A 106 10.39 9.06 14.62
C TYR A 106 10.29 7.79 13.76
N ARG A 107 10.53 6.63 14.39
CA ARG A 107 10.60 5.31 13.75
C ARG A 107 9.40 5.00 12.81
N PRO A 108 8.13 5.17 13.20
CA PRO A 108 7.00 4.86 12.32
C PRO A 108 7.04 5.63 10.99
N SER A 109 7.52 6.88 11.00
CA SER A 109 7.67 7.67 9.77
C SER A 109 8.86 7.24 8.92
N ILE A 110 9.97 6.81 9.53
CA ILE A 110 11.10 6.21 8.81
C ILE A 110 10.61 4.99 8.02
N LEU A 111 9.89 4.09 8.70
CA LEU A 111 9.42 2.84 8.11
C LEU A 111 8.31 3.06 7.07
N SER A 112 7.33 3.92 7.36
CA SER A 112 6.22 4.20 6.44
C SER A 112 6.70 4.83 5.13
N LEU A 113 7.62 5.80 5.21
CA LEU A 113 8.20 6.40 4.02
C LEU A 113 9.11 5.42 3.27
N ALA A 114 9.94 4.64 3.95
CA ALA A 114 10.75 3.61 3.30
C ALA A 114 9.87 2.60 2.53
N ARG A 115 8.82 2.10 3.16
CA ARG A 115 7.85 1.17 2.55
C ARG A 115 7.11 1.79 1.37
N HIS A 116 6.71 3.06 1.49
CA HIS A 116 6.10 3.80 0.39
C HIS A 116 7.03 3.92 -0.81
N LEU A 117 8.31 4.21 -0.58
CA LEU A 117 9.34 4.29 -1.63
C LEU A 117 9.61 2.93 -2.28
N VAL A 118 9.63 1.85 -1.50
CA VAL A 118 9.77 0.48 -2.02
C VAL A 118 8.62 0.16 -2.97
N ARG A 119 7.38 0.31 -2.52
CA ARG A 119 6.17 -0.06 -3.29
C ARG A 119 5.93 0.81 -4.52
N SER A 120 6.43 2.04 -4.53
CA SER A 120 6.39 2.93 -5.70
C SER A 120 7.57 2.74 -6.65
N GLY A 121 8.56 1.90 -6.29
CA GLY A 121 9.80 1.74 -7.04
C GLY A 121 10.71 2.98 -7.01
N ALA A 122 10.48 3.90 -6.07
CA ALA A 122 11.25 5.15 -5.92
C ALA A 122 12.43 5.03 -4.93
N TYR A 123 12.53 3.92 -4.19
CA TYR A 123 13.62 3.68 -3.24
C TYR A 123 14.99 3.73 -3.94
N GLY A 124 15.90 4.55 -3.42
CA GLY A 124 17.22 4.82 -3.98
C GLY A 124 17.24 5.82 -5.14
N ARG A 125 16.07 6.30 -5.62
CA ARG A 125 15.95 7.17 -6.80
C ARG A 125 15.72 8.64 -6.46
N VAL A 126 15.34 8.97 -5.24
CA VAL A 126 15.02 10.34 -4.80
C VAL A 126 16.14 10.90 -3.91
N PRO A 127 17.04 11.76 -4.42
CA PRO A 127 18.20 12.24 -3.66
C PRO A 127 17.86 12.90 -2.32
N GLN A 128 16.74 13.63 -2.27
CA GLN A 128 16.25 14.33 -1.09
C GLN A 128 15.91 13.38 0.06
N LEU A 129 15.57 12.13 -0.25
CA LEU A 129 15.12 11.13 0.72
C LEU A 129 16.23 10.18 1.21
N ARG A 130 17.47 10.36 0.74
CA ARG A 130 18.62 9.52 1.14
C ARG A 130 18.84 9.47 2.66
N LYS A 131 18.53 10.54 3.38
CA LYS A 131 18.63 10.57 4.86
C LYS A 131 17.66 9.56 5.49
N VAL A 132 16.43 9.49 4.99
CA VAL A 132 15.42 8.54 5.46
C VAL A 132 15.86 7.11 5.14
N GLU A 133 16.34 6.87 3.93
CA GLU A 133 16.87 5.55 3.53
C GLU A 133 18.06 5.12 4.41
N ALA A 134 18.96 6.04 4.77
CA ALA A 134 20.06 5.75 5.67
C ALA A 134 19.59 5.34 7.08
N ARG A 135 18.58 6.04 7.62
CA ARG A 135 17.97 5.67 8.91
C ARG A 135 17.25 4.33 8.83
N PHE A 136 16.54 4.06 7.73
CA PHE A 136 15.92 2.76 7.51
C PHE A 136 16.96 1.63 7.46
N LYS A 137 18.06 1.80 6.72
CA LYS A 137 19.18 0.85 6.70
C LYS A 137 19.77 0.61 8.09
N GLN A 138 19.87 1.66 8.93
CA GLN A 138 20.30 1.52 10.30
C GLN A 138 19.34 0.64 11.11
N LEU A 139 18.02 0.81 10.97
CA LEU A 139 17.02 -0.05 11.64
C LEU A 139 17.19 -1.52 11.20
N VAL A 140 17.30 -1.77 9.89
CA VAL A 140 17.50 -3.11 9.31
C VAL A 140 18.79 -3.76 9.83
N SER A 141 19.88 -2.99 9.96
CA SER A 141 21.20 -3.50 10.40
C SER A 141 21.18 -4.14 11.78
N THR A 142 20.19 -3.81 12.63
CA THR A 142 20.06 -4.40 13.96
C THR A 142 19.53 -5.83 13.93
N ALA A 143 18.89 -6.25 12.83
CA ALA A 143 18.26 -7.57 12.63
C ALA A 143 17.28 -7.98 13.76
N ARG A 144 16.69 -6.99 14.45
CA ARG A 144 15.76 -7.16 15.58
C ARG A 144 14.43 -6.44 15.40
N ASP A 145 14.35 -5.56 14.41
CA ASP A 145 13.15 -4.78 14.13
C ASP A 145 12.30 -5.51 13.06
N ALA A 146 11.18 -6.10 13.48
CA ALA A 146 10.33 -6.92 12.61
C ALA A 146 9.69 -6.11 11.46
N ASP A 147 9.26 -4.87 11.72
CA ASP A 147 8.68 -4.02 10.68
C ASP A 147 9.75 -3.56 9.68
N ALA A 148 10.95 -3.22 10.16
CA ALA A 148 12.07 -2.87 9.30
C ALA A 148 12.49 -4.05 8.41
N LEU A 149 12.58 -5.26 8.99
CA LEU A 149 12.86 -6.49 8.24
C LEU A 149 11.75 -6.83 7.25
N THR A 150 10.49 -6.49 7.59
CA THR A 150 9.36 -6.65 6.67
C THR A 150 9.55 -5.76 5.43
N VAL A 151 9.94 -4.50 5.61
CA VAL A 151 10.20 -3.58 4.49
C VAL A 151 11.43 -3.98 3.69
N GLU A 152 12.49 -4.48 4.35
CA GLU A 152 13.65 -5.04 3.66
C GLU A 152 13.26 -6.24 2.79
N GLY A 153 12.40 -7.12 3.33
CA GLY A 153 11.82 -8.23 2.59
C GLY A 153 11.03 -7.77 1.35
N GLU A 154 10.16 -6.78 1.51
CA GLU A 154 9.43 -6.17 0.39
C GLU A 154 10.40 -5.56 -0.64
N LEU A 155 11.47 -4.89 -0.21
CA LEU A 155 12.49 -4.32 -1.10
C LEU A 155 13.22 -5.40 -1.91
N GLN A 156 13.63 -6.49 -1.27
CA GLN A 156 14.28 -7.61 -1.96
C GLN A 156 13.33 -8.28 -2.96
N TYR A 157 12.04 -8.39 -2.61
CA TYR A 157 11.02 -8.92 -3.51
C TYR A 157 10.87 -8.05 -4.77
N GLU A 158 10.74 -6.73 -4.61
CA GLU A 158 10.62 -5.79 -5.74
C GLU A 158 11.90 -5.75 -6.62
N GLN A 159 13.06 -6.11 -6.05
CA GLN A 159 14.32 -6.26 -6.78
C GLN A 159 14.49 -7.62 -7.47
N GLY A 160 13.54 -8.55 -7.30
CA GLY A 160 13.62 -9.91 -7.86
C GLY A 160 14.49 -10.88 -7.04
N ASN A 161 14.99 -10.46 -5.88
CA ASN A 161 15.83 -11.27 -5.00
C ASN A 161 14.96 -12.11 -4.05
N TYR A 162 14.12 -12.99 -4.60
CA TYR A 162 13.06 -13.69 -3.86
C TYR A 162 13.56 -14.53 -2.68
N GLU A 163 14.69 -15.21 -2.82
CA GLU A 163 15.31 -15.96 -1.72
C GLU A 163 15.80 -15.06 -0.58
N ALA A 164 16.33 -13.87 -0.91
CA ALA A 164 16.72 -12.89 0.10
C ALA A 164 15.49 -12.30 0.80
N ALA A 165 14.42 -12.05 0.04
CA ALA A 165 13.14 -11.63 0.59
C ALA A 165 12.61 -12.64 1.61
N ILE A 166 12.55 -13.93 1.26
CA ILE A 166 12.09 -15.01 2.15
C ILE A 166 12.92 -15.03 3.45
N ARG A 167 14.25 -14.92 3.36
CA ARG A 167 15.11 -14.91 4.55
C ARG A 167 14.83 -13.71 5.47
N ALA A 168 14.73 -12.50 4.91
CA ALA A 168 14.45 -11.29 5.68
C ALA A 168 13.06 -11.35 6.35
N LEU A 169 12.05 -11.79 5.61
CA LEU A 169 10.67 -11.88 6.09
C LEU A 169 10.49 -12.99 7.14
N ARG A 170 11.08 -14.17 6.95
CA ARG A 170 11.07 -15.22 7.98
C ARG A 170 11.80 -14.76 9.25
N ARG A 171 12.88 -13.97 9.10
CA ARG A 171 13.54 -13.36 10.25
C ARG A 171 12.64 -12.35 10.95
N ALA A 172 11.89 -11.52 10.21
CA ALA A 172 10.90 -10.60 10.79
C ALA A 172 9.86 -11.35 11.63
N LEU A 173 9.29 -12.45 11.11
CA LEU A 173 8.33 -13.29 11.81
C LEU A 173 8.93 -13.97 13.06
N GLN A 174 10.24 -14.24 13.06
CA GLN A 174 10.94 -14.84 14.19
C GLN A 174 11.23 -13.84 15.33
N VAL A 175 11.60 -12.61 15.00
CA VAL A 175 11.97 -11.58 16.01
C VAL A 175 10.79 -10.72 16.44
N GLY A 176 9.73 -10.68 15.65
CA GLY A 176 8.53 -9.93 15.94
C GLY A 176 7.76 -10.50 17.13
N THR A 177 7.04 -9.62 17.82
CA THR A 177 6.00 -10.05 18.75
C THR A 177 4.87 -10.73 17.96
N PRO A 178 4.01 -11.55 18.60
CA PRO A 178 2.90 -12.20 17.90
C PRO A 178 1.99 -11.27 17.10
N ASP A 179 1.93 -9.98 17.46
CA ASP A 179 1.03 -8.99 16.85
C ASP A 179 1.78 -7.73 16.38
N PHE A 180 3.01 -7.87 15.88
CA PHE A 180 3.69 -6.72 15.28
C PHE A 180 2.91 -6.18 14.07
N GLU A 181 2.99 -4.87 13.86
CA GLU A 181 2.07 -4.10 13.02
C GLU A 181 1.89 -4.69 11.62
N TRP A 182 2.99 -5.11 10.99
CA TRP A 182 2.96 -5.59 9.60
C TRP A 182 3.01 -7.11 9.44
N LYS A 183 2.64 -7.87 10.48
CA LYS A 183 2.69 -9.34 10.45
C LYS A 183 1.99 -9.97 9.24
N HIS A 184 0.72 -9.63 9.00
CA HIS A 184 -0.04 -10.23 7.89
C HIS A 184 0.53 -9.82 6.52
N SER A 185 1.00 -8.58 6.40
CA SER A 185 1.72 -8.14 5.20
C SER A 185 3.04 -8.89 4.98
N CYS A 186 3.78 -9.13 6.07
CA CYS A 186 5.02 -9.91 6.04
C CYS A 186 4.74 -11.33 5.55
N GLN A 187 3.73 -12.00 6.10
CA GLN A 187 3.29 -13.32 5.67
C GLN A 187 2.85 -13.32 4.20
N LEU A 188 2.05 -12.34 3.76
CA LEU A 188 1.67 -12.21 2.36
C LEU A 188 2.90 -12.11 1.45
N CYS A 189 3.89 -11.30 1.82
CA CYS A 189 5.12 -11.13 1.03
C CYS A 189 5.97 -12.42 1.01
N VAL A 190 5.97 -13.22 2.09
CA VAL A 190 6.57 -14.56 2.10
C VAL A 190 5.88 -15.43 1.05
N GLY A 191 4.55 -15.52 1.09
CA GLY A 191 3.77 -16.31 0.14
C GLY A 191 4.03 -15.89 -1.30
N LYS A 192 4.01 -14.59 -1.59
CA LYS A 192 4.34 -14.06 -2.93
C LYS A 192 5.75 -14.43 -3.37
N SER A 193 6.71 -14.41 -2.46
CA SER A 193 8.10 -14.80 -2.76
C SER A 193 8.21 -16.31 -3.02
N LEU A 194 7.51 -17.14 -2.25
CA LEU A 194 7.44 -18.60 -2.43
C LEU A 194 6.84 -18.98 -3.78
N VAL A 195 5.81 -18.27 -4.26
CA VAL A 195 5.29 -18.46 -5.63
C VAL A 195 6.38 -18.22 -6.67
N LYS A 196 7.19 -17.17 -6.49
CA LYS A 196 8.28 -16.85 -7.43
C LYS A 196 9.45 -17.84 -7.39
N THR A 197 9.58 -18.63 -6.31
CA THR A 197 10.56 -19.71 -6.18
C THR A 197 9.95 -21.10 -6.44
N ASN A 198 8.74 -21.18 -7.01
CA ASN A 198 8.00 -22.41 -7.31
C ASN A 198 7.61 -23.26 -6.09
N GLN A 199 7.58 -22.69 -4.89
CA GLN A 199 7.14 -23.36 -3.67
C GLN A 199 5.63 -23.17 -3.46
N HIS A 200 4.84 -23.61 -4.44
CA HIS A 200 3.40 -23.30 -4.54
C HIS A 200 2.56 -23.84 -3.38
N GLU A 201 2.87 -25.05 -2.89
CA GLU A 201 2.11 -25.65 -1.77
C GLU A 201 2.27 -24.85 -0.47
N GLU A 202 3.51 -24.44 -0.15
CA GLU A 202 3.77 -23.63 1.04
C GLU A 202 3.13 -22.23 0.90
N ALA A 203 3.21 -21.63 -0.30
CA ALA A 203 2.57 -20.35 -0.57
C ALA A 203 1.05 -20.43 -0.41
N ARG A 204 0.43 -21.48 -0.96
CA ARG A 204 -1.01 -21.74 -0.88
C ARG A 204 -1.46 -21.84 0.57
N ALA A 205 -0.82 -22.69 1.38
CA ALA A 205 -1.18 -22.87 2.78
C ALA A 205 -1.11 -21.53 3.56
N LEU A 206 -0.10 -20.71 3.26
CA LEU A 206 0.05 -19.40 3.89
C LEU A 206 -1.06 -18.43 3.47
N PHE A 207 -1.42 -18.39 2.19
CA PHE A 207 -2.52 -17.56 1.73
C PHE A 207 -3.87 -18.04 2.25
N GLU A 208 -4.12 -19.36 2.33
CA GLU A 208 -5.35 -19.92 2.92
C GLU A 208 -5.48 -19.51 4.40
N SER A 209 -4.39 -19.56 5.15
CA SER A 209 -4.38 -19.08 6.55
C SER A 209 -4.71 -17.59 6.67
N LEU A 210 -4.24 -16.76 5.73
CA LEU A 210 -4.51 -15.31 5.71
C LEU A 210 -5.93 -14.99 5.23
N SER A 211 -6.42 -15.71 4.22
CA SER A 211 -7.81 -15.64 3.75
C SER A 211 -8.78 -16.02 4.87
N GLY A 212 -8.46 -17.05 5.66
CA GLY A 212 -9.27 -17.49 6.80
C GLY A 212 -9.48 -16.45 7.90
N ILE A 213 -8.62 -15.43 8.00
CA ILE A 213 -8.78 -14.28 8.91
C ILE A 213 -9.32 -13.02 8.21
N GLY A 214 -9.75 -13.15 6.95
CA GLY A 214 -10.33 -12.06 6.15
C GLY A 214 -9.31 -11.11 5.53
N PHE A 215 -8.05 -11.51 5.37
CA PHE A 215 -7.04 -10.67 4.73
C PHE A 215 -7.20 -10.68 3.20
N VAL A 216 -7.91 -9.69 2.67
CA VAL A 216 -8.37 -9.59 1.27
C VAL A 216 -7.27 -9.83 0.24
N GLU A 217 -6.06 -9.32 0.46
CA GLU A 217 -4.94 -9.52 -0.46
C GLU A 217 -4.54 -10.99 -0.60
N ALA A 218 -4.80 -11.85 0.39
CA ALA A 218 -4.53 -13.27 0.29
C ALA A 218 -5.49 -13.97 -0.68
N ASP A 219 -6.77 -13.58 -0.70
CA ASP A 219 -7.74 -14.09 -1.67
C ASP A 219 -7.34 -13.71 -3.11
N VAL A 220 -6.80 -12.51 -3.29
CA VAL A 220 -6.25 -12.09 -4.60
C VAL A 220 -5.12 -13.01 -5.05
N GLU A 221 -4.17 -13.31 -4.17
CA GLU A 221 -3.04 -14.17 -4.53
C GLU A 221 -3.44 -15.65 -4.67
N LEU A 222 -4.40 -16.15 -3.89
CA LEU A 222 -5.00 -17.49 -4.08
C LEU A 222 -5.70 -17.59 -5.43
N GLY A 223 -6.51 -16.60 -5.78
CA GLY A 223 -7.20 -16.52 -7.06
C GLY A 223 -6.24 -16.64 -8.25
N LYS A 224 -5.12 -15.91 -8.21
CA LYS A 224 -4.07 -15.98 -9.24
C LYS A 224 -3.37 -17.34 -9.25
N LEU A 225 -3.02 -17.87 -8.08
CA LEU A 225 -2.30 -19.13 -7.95
C LEU A 225 -3.13 -20.32 -8.46
N LEU A 226 -4.43 -20.31 -8.20
CA LEU A 226 -5.35 -21.41 -8.52
C LEU A 226 -5.92 -21.34 -9.94
N ARG A 227 -5.79 -20.21 -10.66
CA ARG A 227 -6.40 -19.99 -11.99
C ARG A 227 -6.16 -21.13 -12.99
N VAL A 228 -5.00 -21.78 -12.93
CA VAL A 228 -4.67 -22.88 -13.84
C VAL A 228 -5.11 -24.25 -13.31
N SER A 229 -4.96 -24.49 -12.00
CA SER A 229 -5.20 -25.82 -11.40
C SER A 229 -6.64 -26.05 -10.96
N ASP A 230 -7.35 -25.00 -10.54
CA ASP A 230 -8.71 -25.04 -9.99
C ASP A 230 -9.41 -23.70 -10.25
N LYS A 231 -10.04 -23.58 -11.43
CA LYS A 231 -10.73 -22.35 -11.87
C LYS A 231 -11.91 -21.98 -10.97
N ASP A 232 -12.59 -22.95 -10.38
CA ASP A 232 -13.75 -22.70 -9.52
C ASP A 232 -13.32 -22.17 -8.15
N ALA A 233 -12.24 -22.70 -7.56
CA ALA A 233 -11.65 -22.10 -6.37
C ALA A 233 -11.07 -20.72 -6.67
N ALA A 234 -10.41 -20.54 -7.82
CA ALA A 234 -9.90 -19.24 -8.24
C ALA A 234 -11.00 -18.18 -8.31
N GLU A 235 -12.13 -18.49 -8.95
CA GLU A 235 -13.29 -17.59 -9.02
C GLU A 235 -13.85 -17.24 -7.65
N ARG A 236 -14.01 -18.23 -6.76
CA ARG A 236 -14.51 -17.98 -5.39
C ARG A 236 -13.63 -16.99 -4.63
N HIS A 237 -12.31 -17.18 -4.65
CA HIS A 237 -11.40 -16.27 -3.97
C HIS A 237 -11.39 -14.88 -4.62
N LEU A 238 -11.34 -14.78 -5.95
CA LEU A 238 -11.38 -13.48 -6.64
C LEU A 238 -12.70 -12.73 -6.41
N PHE A 239 -13.82 -13.45 -6.34
CA PHE A 239 -15.12 -12.86 -6.00
C PHE A 239 -15.18 -12.36 -4.55
N THR A 240 -14.62 -13.13 -3.60
CA THR A 240 -14.48 -12.68 -2.22
C THR A 240 -13.62 -11.41 -2.15
N ALA A 241 -12.49 -11.36 -2.87
CA ALA A 241 -11.65 -10.17 -2.92
C ALA A 241 -12.38 -8.96 -3.53
N ALA A 242 -13.10 -9.17 -4.64
CA ALA A 242 -13.85 -8.13 -5.33
C ALA A 242 -14.92 -7.50 -4.44
N SER A 243 -15.69 -8.37 -3.77
CA SER A 243 -16.74 -7.98 -2.82
C SER A 243 -16.21 -7.24 -1.59
N ASN A 244 -14.93 -7.43 -1.23
CA ASN A 244 -14.27 -6.78 -0.09
C ASN A 244 -13.34 -5.61 -0.50
N GLY A 245 -13.67 -4.92 -1.61
CA GLY A 245 -13.04 -3.64 -1.97
C GLY A 245 -11.95 -3.73 -3.03
N ARG A 246 -11.66 -4.91 -3.57
CA ARG A 246 -10.76 -5.10 -4.73
C ARG A 246 -11.56 -5.25 -6.03
N GLY A 247 -12.37 -4.23 -6.35
CA GLY A 247 -13.22 -4.25 -7.56
C GLY A 247 -12.47 -4.49 -8.87
N ASP A 248 -11.15 -4.21 -8.91
CA ASP A 248 -10.27 -4.57 -10.02
C ASP A 248 -10.19 -6.09 -10.28
N MET A 249 -10.57 -6.93 -9.31
CA MET A 249 -10.65 -8.38 -9.50
C MET A 249 -11.81 -8.82 -10.39
N PHE A 250 -12.83 -7.98 -10.61
CA PHE A 250 -13.88 -8.29 -11.59
C PHE A 250 -13.32 -8.41 -13.01
N SER A 251 -12.23 -7.72 -13.36
CA SER A 251 -11.55 -7.93 -14.64
C SER A 251 -10.98 -9.33 -14.76
N LEU A 252 -10.32 -9.84 -13.71
CA LEU A 252 -9.77 -11.21 -13.71
C LEU A 252 -10.87 -12.27 -13.73
N LEU A 253 -11.98 -12.04 -13.01
CA LEU A 253 -13.16 -12.91 -13.08
C LEU A 253 -13.75 -12.96 -14.50
N SER A 254 -13.80 -11.82 -15.19
CA SER A 254 -14.23 -11.76 -16.59
C SER A 254 -13.34 -12.60 -17.49
N GLU A 255 -12.01 -12.50 -17.31
CA GLU A 255 -11.05 -13.31 -18.07
C GLU A 255 -11.23 -14.82 -17.83
N ILE A 256 -11.39 -15.24 -16.57
CA ILE A 256 -11.60 -16.67 -16.26
C ILE A 256 -12.91 -17.18 -16.89
N ALA A 257 -13.97 -16.38 -16.88
CA ALA A 257 -15.22 -16.74 -17.54
C ALA A 257 -15.07 -16.87 -19.07
N LEU A 258 -14.24 -16.02 -19.71
CA LEU A 258 -13.90 -16.16 -21.13
C LEU A 258 -13.09 -17.44 -21.41
N GLU A 259 -12.14 -17.78 -20.54
CA GLU A 259 -11.38 -19.03 -20.64
C GLU A 259 -12.30 -20.25 -20.50
N LYS A 260 -13.23 -20.25 -19.54
CA LYS A 260 -14.23 -21.32 -19.39
C LYS A 260 -15.12 -21.44 -20.63
N ALA A 261 -15.53 -20.32 -21.23
CA ALA A 261 -16.30 -20.33 -22.48
C ALA A 261 -15.52 -20.92 -23.67
N ALA A 262 -14.19 -20.73 -23.69
CA ALA A 262 -13.32 -21.33 -24.69
C ALA A 262 -13.15 -22.84 -24.46
N ASP A 263 -13.01 -23.25 -23.20
CA ASP A 263 -12.82 -24.66 -22.80
C ASP A 263 -14.11 -25.50 -22.90
N ALA A 264 -15.29 -24.87 -22.93
CA ALA A 264 -16.59 -25.55 -22.98
C ALA A 264 -16.83 -26.39 -24.26
N GLY A 265 -15.99 -26.24 -25.29
CA GLY A 265 -16.09 -27.03 -26.52
C GLY A 265 -17.46 -26.90 -27.18
N ASP A 266 -18.15 -28.03 -27.36
CA ASP A 266 -19.48 -28.13 -27.99
C ASP A 266 -20.65 -27.89 -27.02
N ASP A 267 -20.40 -27.75 -25.71
CA ASP A 267 -21.45 -27.42 -24.74
C ASP A 267 -21.86 -25.94 -24.87
N LYS A 268 -22.85 -25.73 -25.74
CA LYS A 268 -23.37 -24.40 -26.05
C LYS A 268 -23.98 -23.71 -24.82
N ALA A 269 -24.61 -24.46 -23.92
CA ALA A 269 -25.26 -23.88 -22.74
C ALA A 269 -24.22 -23.33 -21.76
N SER A 270 -23.21 -24.14 -21.41
CA SER A 270 -22.11 -23.74 -20.53
C SER A 270 -21.29 -22.59 -21.13
N LYS A 271 -21.10 -22.61 -22.45
CA LYS A 271 -20.44 -21.52 -23.19
C LYS A 271 -21.22 -20.21 -23.12
N GLU A 272 -22.52 -20.24 -23.39
CA GLU A 272 -23.37 -19.05 -23.33
C GLU A 272 -23.44 -18.47 -21.92
N GLU A 273 -23.53 -19.32 -20.89
CA GLU A 273 -23.50 -18.88 -19.49
C GLU A 273 -22.17 -18.20 -19.13
N SER A 274 -21.05 -18.82 -19.48
CA SER A 274 -19.72 -18.27 -19.22
C SER A 274 -19.52 -16.91 -19.92
N LEU A 275 -20.00 -16.77 -21.16
CA LEU A 275 -19.96 -15.48 -21.88
C LEU A 275 -20.86 -14.41 -21.24
N ARG A 276 -22.00 -14.78 -20.65
CA ARG A 276 -22.86 -13.84 -19.91
C ARG A 276 -22.13 -13.34 -18.67
N TRP A 277 -21.55 -14.24 -17.87
CA TRP A 277 -20.78 -13.85 -16.68
C TRP A 277 -19.56 -13.01 -17.02
N ALA A 278 -18.83 -13.34 -18.09
CA ALA A 278 -17.72 -12.52 -18.57
C ALA A 278 -18.15 -11.06 -18.81
N LYS A 279 -19.32 -10.86 -19.43
CA LYS A 279 -19.88 -9.53 -19.69
C LYS A 279 -20.29 -8.82 -18.40
N GLU A 280 -20.97 -9.49 -17.48
CA GLU A 280 -21.41 -8.87 -16.23
C GLU A 280 -20.21 -8.48 -15.35
N TRP A 281 -19.18 -9.33 -15.26
CA TRP A 281 -17.94 -9.01 -14.55
C TRP A 281 -17.19 -7.86 -15.20
N SER A 282 -17.14 -7.81 -16.54
CA SER A 282 -16.54 -6.68 -17.25
C SER A 282 -17.27 -5.37 -16.96
N LYS A 283 -18.58 -5.37 -16.75
CA LYS A 283 -19.31 -4.17 -16.33
C LYS A 283 -18.88 -3.77 -14.93
N LEU A 284 -18.93 -4.69 -13.95
CA LEU A 284 -18.54 -4.45 -12.54
C LEU A 284 -17.11 -3.95 -12.37
N ALA A 285 -16.23 -4.29 -13.31
CA ALA A 285 -14.87 -3.79 -13.33
C ALA A 285 -14.75 -2.34 -13.81
N ASP A 286 -15.73 -1.81 -14.55
CA ASP A 286 -15.67 -0.44 -15.10
C ASP A 286 -16.19 0.58 -14.06
N PRO A 287 -15.30 1.44 -13.50
CA PRO A 287 -15.68 2.44 -12.51
C PRO A 287 -16.60 3.54 -13.07
N ARG A 288 -16.85 3.57 -14.38
CA ARG A 288 -17.76 4.52 -15.05
C ARG A 288 -19.16 3.97 -15.25
N THR A 289 -19.39 2.68 -14.99
CA THR A 289 -20.72 2.10 -15.08
C THR A 289 -21.55 2.60 -13.90
N GLU A 290 -22.59 3.40 -14.17
CA GLU A 290 -23.61 3.74 -13.18
C GLU A 290 -24.49 2.51 -12.93
N TYR A 291 -24.70 2.19 -11.65
CA TYR A 291 -25.53 1.07 -11.16
C TYR A 291 -26.80 1.57 -10.50
#